data_AF-A0A3M2SE30-F1
#
_entry.id   AF-A0A3M2SE30-F1
#
_cell.length_a   1.000
_cell.length_b   1.000
_cell.length_c   1.000
_cell.angle_alpha   90.00
_cell.angle_beta   90.00
_cell.angle_gamma   90.00
#
_symmetry.space_group_name_H-M   'P 1'
#
loop_
_entity.id
_entity.type
_entity.pdbx_description
1 polymer ?
#
loop_
_entity_poly.entity_id
_entity_poly.type
_entity_poly.pdbx_seq_one_letter_code
_entity_poly.pdbx_strand_id
1 'polypeptide(L)'
;MSLETVTVEHLPASHKVHVALFRDVRNAAFLHQQLLGRNPDFEYAFIDASVVISRLQLLSAVFKATSAAVNGALRTPNVHSEIVSSMSSSNNIADAYRRYGISPSTKDLIVVKVTFPADNGAEPLTHDQIWEHLKTNVEGEASPVTDEQITTTSDVAKVRKYYKLNGLKWLDEIKDDNVRQKEMESLVISAMALRGV
;
A
#
# COMPACT_ATOMS: atom_id res chain seq x y z
N MET A 1 -12.91 14.76 0.23
CA MET A 1 -11.97 14.58 -0.90
C MET A 1 -11.38 13.19 -0.74
N SER A 2 -11.43 12.36 -1.79
CA SER A 2 -11.12 10.93 -1.65
C SER A 2 -9.68 10.55 -2.04
N LEU A 3 -8.96 11.43 -2.75
CA LEU A 3 -7.50 11.39 -2.88
C LEU A 3 -6.91 12.38 -1.88
N GLU A 4 -5.94 11.91 -1.09
CA GLU A 4 -5.20 12.70 -0.11
C GLU A 4 -3.75 12.86 -0.57
N THR A 5 -3.14 14.03 -0.35
CA THR A 5 -1.68 14.20 -0.50
C THR A 5 -1.06 14.19 0.89
N VAL A 6 -0.20 13.20 1.16
CA VAL A 6 0.43 12.99 2.46
C VAL A 6 1.86 13.50 2.42
N THR A 7 2.23 14.32 3.40
CA THR A 7 3.62 14.64 3.69
C THR A 7 4.20 13.54 4.56
N VAL A 8 5.22 12.84 4.05
CA VAL A 8 5.97 11.85 4.82
C VAL A 8 7.26 12.50 5.29
N GLU A 9 7.45 12.58 6.61
CA GLU A 9 8.64 13.18 7.19
C GLU A 9 9.92 12.48 6.71
N HIS A 10 11.00 13.24 6.59
CA HIS A 10 12.32 12.79 6.13
C HIS A 10 12.42 12.32 4.66
N LEU A 11 11.34 12.38 3.88
CA LEU A 11 11.44 12.31 2.42
C LEU A 11 11.80 13.69 1.84
N PRO A 12 12.51 13.76 0.69
CA PRO A 12 12.76 15.04 0.03
C PRO A 12 11.44 15.75 -0.30
N ALA A 13 11.37 17.07 -0.09
CA ALA A 13 10.17 17.86 -0.34
C ALA A 13 9.68 17.82 -1.81
N SER A 14 10.55 17.39 -2.73
CA SER A 14 10.22 17.15 -4.14
C SER A 14 9.37 15.89 -4.35
N HIS A 15 9.32 14.97 -3.39
CA HIS A 15 8.54 13.74 -3.46
C HIS A 15 7.18 13.94 -2.79
N LYS A 16 6.10 13.79 -3.55
CA LYS A 16 4.73 13.85 -3.03
C LYS A 16 4.11 12.47 -3.06
N VAL A 17 3.42 12.13 -1.98
CA VAL A 17 2.69 10.86 -1.84
C VAL A 17 1.20 11.15 -1.94
N HIS A 18 0.53 10.51 -2.89
CA HIS A 18 -0.92 10.57 -3.03
C HIS A 18 -1.52 9.21 -2.69
N VAL A 19 -2.56 9.21 -1.85
CA VAL A 19 -3.20 7.97 -1.37
C VAL A 19 -4.71 8.07 -1.52
N ALA A 20 -5.32 6.99 -2.03
CA ALA A 20 -6.76 6.83 -2.10
C ALA A 20 -7.17 5.41 -1.68
N LEU A 21 -8.40 5.28 -1.17
CA LEU A 21 -9.04 4.01 -0.88
C LEU A 21 -10.30 3.91 -1.74
N PHE A 22 -10.44 2.80 -2.46
CA PHE A 22 -11.64 2.46 -3.21
C PHE A 22 -12.26 1.21 -2.62
N ARG A 23 -13.55 1.26 -2.37
CA ARG A 23 -14.37 0.15 -1.89
C ARG A 23 -15.22 -0.43 -3.01
N ASP A 24 -15.67 -1.66 -2.82
CA ASP A 24 -16.60 -2.33 -3.73
C ASP A 24 -16.14 -2.30 -5.20
N VAL A 25 -14.83 -2.47 -5.41
CA VAL A 25 -14.18 -2.46 -6.72
C VAL A 25 -14.68 -3.62 -7.58
N ARG A 26 -15.12 -3.30 -8.80
CA ARG A 26 -15.79 -4.23 -9.72
C ARG A 26 -14.92 -4.64 -10.90
N ASN A 27 -13.91 -3.84 -11.22
CA ASN A 27 -13.00 -4.05 -12.35
C ASN A 27 -11.56 -4.39 -11.93
N ALA A 28 -11.36 -5.02 -10.76
CA ALA A 28 -10.02 -5.39 -10.27
C ALA A 28 -9.24 -6.29 -11.25
N ALA A 29 -9.92 -7.15 -12.01
CA ALA A 29 -9.31 -7.96 -13.07
C ALA A 29 -8.67 -7.10 -14.18
N PHE A 30 -9.35 -6.02 -14.60
CA PHE A 30 -8.83 -5.06 -15.56
C PHE A 30 -7.60 -4.33 -14.99
N LEU A 31 -7.71 -3.79 -13.77
CA LEU A 31 -6.59 -3.10 -13.11
C LEU A 31 -5.37 -4.02 -12.97
N HIS A 32 -5.57 -5.27 -12.57
CA HIS A 32 -4.52 -6.27 -12.46
C HIS A 32 -3.84 -6.55 -13.81
N GLN A 33 -4.61 -6.63 -14.91
CA GLN A 33 -4.06 -6.77 -16.26
C GLN A 33 -3.18 -5.57 -16.67
N GLN A 34 -3.55 -4.34 -16.31
CA GLN A 34 -2.74 -3.15 -16.59
C GLN A 34 -1.36 -3.24 -15.92
N LEU A 35 -1.31 -3.71 -14.67
CA LEU A 35 -0.05 -3.92 -13.95
C LEU A 35 0.81 -5.03 -14.61
N LEU A 36 0.20 -6.16 -14.96
CA LEU A 36 0.90 -7.26 -15.63
C LEU A 36 1.45 -6.85 -17.00
N GLY A 37 0.69 -6.03 -17.73
CA GLY A 37 1.09 -5.44 -19.00
C GLY A 37 2.14 -4.33 -18.87
N ARG A 38 2.53 -3.95 -17.64
CA ARG A 38 3.43 -2.82 -17.34
C ARG A 38 2.97 -1.53 -18.03
N ASN A 39 1.66 -1.28 -18.06
CA ASN A 39 1.12 -0.07 -18.65
C ASN A 39 1.60 1.15 -17.85
N PRO A 40 2.37 2.09 -18.46
CA PRO A 40 2.89 3.26 -17.76
C PRO A 40 1.78 4.17 -17.20
N ASP A 41 0.60 4.18 -17.81
CA ASP A 41 -0.56 4.96 -17.33
C ASP A 41 -1.08 4.43 -15.98
N PHE A 42 -0.82 3.16 -15.68
CA PHE A 42 -1.22 2.48 -14.45
C PHE A 42 -0.03 2.24 -13.51
N GLU A 43 1.03 3.05 -13.61
CA GLU A 43 2.14 2.97 -12.66
C GLU A 43 1.72 3.51 -11.28
N TYR A 44 1.08 2.65 -10.49
CA TYR A 44 0.61 2.87 -9.13
C TYR A 44 0.98 1.69 -8.24
N ALA A 45 1.07 1.92 -6.94
CA ALA A 45 1.03 0.81 -5.98
C ALA A 45 -0.44 0.49 -5.72
N PHE A 46 -0.98 -0.51 -6.42
CA PHE A 46 -2.30 -1.06 -6.13
C PHE A 46 -2.18 -2.18 -5.11
N ILE A 47 -2.70 -1.92 -3.91
CA ILE A 47 -2.58 -2.76 -2.72
C ILE A 47 -3.96 -3.32 -2.39
N ASP A 48 -4.05 -4.62 -2.09
CA ASP A 48 -5.26 -5.24 -1.57
C ASP A 48 -5.52 -4.72 -0.15
N ALA A 49 -6.59 -3.94 0.05
CA ALA A 49 -6.85 -3.29 1.33
C ALA A 49 -7.12 -4.31 2.45
N SER A 50 -7.52 -5.55 2.10
CA SER A 50 -7.75 -6.61 3.08
C SER A 50 -6.50 -7.04 3.86
N VAL A 51 -5.30 -6.62 3.47
CA VAL A 51 -4.05 -6.92 4.18
C VAL A 51 -3.39 -5.71 4.82
N VAL A 52 -4.09 -4.58 4.86
CA VAL A 52 -3.68 -3.35 5.54
C VAL A 52 -4.54 -3.18 6.79
N ILE A 53 -3.93 -2.92 7.94
CA ILE A 53 -4.61 -2.76 9.23
C ILE A 53 -4.52 -1.35 9.79
N SER A 54 -3.64 -0.50 9.23
CA SER A 54 -3.53 0.91 9.59
C SER A 54 -2.82 1.73 8.53
N ARG A 55 -2.99 3.06 8.63
CA ARG A 55 -2.23 4.05 7.87
C ARG A 55 -0.75 3.99 8.20
N LEU A 56 -0.38 3.74 9.45
CA LEU A 56 1.03 3.68 9.84
C LEU A 56 1.76 2.53 9.14
N GLN A 57 1.13 1.35 9.04
CA GLN A 57 1.66 0.24 8.24
C GLN A 57 1.87 0.66 6.78
N LEU A 58 0.84 1.25 6.15
CA LEU A 58 0.91 1.69 4.77
C LEU A 58 2.04 2.71 4.55
N LEU A 59 2.07 3.78 5.35
CA LEU A 59 3.06 4.85 5.25
C LEU A 59 4.48 4.36 5.58
N SER A 60 4.63 3.36 6.44
CA SER A 60 5.93 2.72 6.70
C SER A 60 6.48 2.03 5.43
N ALA A 61 5.64 1.34 4.66
CA ALA A 61 6.05 0.77 3.37
C ALA A 61 6.35 1.86 2.34
N VAL A 62 5.54 2.93 2.29
CA VAL A 62 5.78 4.08 1.40
C VAL A 62 7.10 4.76 1.69
N PHE A 63 7.38 5.03 2.96
CA PHE A 63 8.63 5.61 3.41
C PHE A 63 9.80 4.72 2.99
N LYS A 64 9.78 3.44 3.36
CA LYS A 64 10.87 2.49 3.03
C LYS A 64 11.15 2.42 1.53
N ALA A 65 10.11 2.29 0.71
CA ALA A 65 10.23 2.21 -0.74
C ALA A 65 10.73 3.52 -1.37
N THR A 66 10.20 4.67 -0.93
CA THR A 66 10.61 5.97 -1.47
C THR A 66 12.03 6.32 -1.04
N SER A 67 12.42 6.03 0.20
CA SER A 67 13.81 6.16 0.63
C SER A 67 14.75 5.25 -0.17
N ALA A 68 14.34 4.02 -0.51
CA ALA A 68 15.12 3.16 -1.39
C ALA A 68 15.26 3.74 -2.80
N ALA A 69 14.19 4.35 -3.34
CA ALA A 69 14.24 5.05 -4.63
C ALA A 69 15.24 6.22 -4.61
N VAL A 70 15.13 7.10 -3.61
CA VAL A 70 16.02 8.26 -3.44
C VAL A 70 17.49 7.83 -3.32
N ASN A 71 17.77 6.70 -2.69
CA ASN A 71 19.12 6.19 -2.50
C ASN A 71 19.61 5.26 -3.63
N GLY A 72 18.85 5.08 -4.72
CA GLY A 72 19.22 4.18 -5.82
C GLY A 72 19.29 2.71 -5.41
N ALA A 73 18.57 2.31 -4.37
CA ALA A 73 18.61 0.98 -3.74
C ALA A 73 17.34 0.16 -3.99
N LEU A 74 16.57 0.49 -5.04
CA LEU A 74 15.38 -0.27 -5.42
C LEU A 74 15.74 -1.72 -5.79
N ARG A 75 14.91 -2.65 -5.32
CA ARG A 75 15.01 -4.08 -5.66
C ARG A 75 14.01 -4.47 -6.74
N THR A 76 13.02 -3.62 -6.96
CA THR A 76 11.93 -3.75 -7.92
C THR A 76 12.05 -2.65 -9.00
N PRO A 77 11.33 -2.76 -10.13
CA PRO A 77 11.50 -1.85 -11.27
C PRO A 77 11.18 -0.37 -10.99
N ASN A 78 10.30 -0.07 -10.04
CA ASN A 78 9.94 1.30 -9.68
C ASN A 78 9.48 1.40 -8.21
N VAL A 79 9.41 2.63 -7.70
CA VAL A 79 9.01 2.91 -6.31
C VAL A 79 7.64 2.30 -5.96
N HIS A 80 6.69 2.31 -6.89
CA HIS A 80 5.33 1.79 -6.67
C HIS A 80 5.32 0.29 -6.41
N SER A 81 6.05 -0.47 -7.22
CA SER A 81 6.24 -1.91 -7.02
C SER A 81 7.10 -2.20 -5.77
N GLU A 82 8.00 -1.30 -5.39
CA GLU A 82 8.78 -1.41 -4.15
C GLU A 82 7.91 -1.20 -2.91
N ILE A 83 6.88 -0.35 -2.98
CA ILE A 83 5.89 -0.16 -1.90
C ILE A 83 5.19 -1.50 -1.62
N VAL A 84 4.65 -2.15 -2.66
CA VAL A 84 3.97 -3.46 -2.51
C VAL A 84 4.93 -4.51 -1.96
N SER A 85 6.18 -4.53 -2.46
CA SER A 85 7.24 -5.41 -1.96
C SER A 85 7.54 -5.16 -0.47
N SER A 86 7.61 -3.89 -0.06
CA SER A 86 7.96 -3.45 1.29
C SER A 86 6.92 -3.75 2.34
N MET A 87 5.68 -4.04 1.94
CA MET A 87 4.65 -4.57 2.85
C MET A 87 4.99 -5.98 3.35
N SER A 88 5.77 -6.77 2.61
CA SER A 88 6.10 -8.15 2.99
C SER A 88 7.15 -8.22 4.10
N SER A 89 6.97 -9.16 5.03
CA SER A 89 8.02 -9.58 5.98
C SER A 89 9.11 -10.46 5.35
N SER A 90 8.95 -10.86 4.09
CA SER A 90 9.88 -11.76 3.37
C SER A 90 10.58 -11.08 2.21
N ASN A 91 11.73 -11.60 1.80
CA ASN A 91 12.48 -11.10 0.64
C ASN A 91 11.96 -11.58 -0.72
N ASN A 92 10.91 -12.40 -0.76
CA ASN A 92 10.35 -12.93 -2.00
C ASN A 92 9.41 -11.89 -2.65
N ILE A 93 9.89 -11.21 -3.67
CA ILE A 93 9.14 -10.14 -4.39
C ILE A 93 7.88 -10.69 -5.04
N ALA A 94 7.95 -11.86 -5.70
CA ALA A 94 6.79 -12.46 -6.36
C ALA A 94 5.70 -12.84 -5.36
N ASP A 95 6.08 -13.40 -4.21
CA ASP A 95 5.12 -13.68 -3.13
C ASP A 95 4.57 -12.40 -2.51
N ALA A 96 5.38 -11.33 -2.41
CA ALA A 96 4.91 -10.03 -1.95
C ALA A 96 3.83 -9.46 -2.88
N TYR A 97 4.05 -9.48 -4.20
CA TYR A 97 3.04 -9.03 -5.17
C TYR A 97 1.75 -9.84 -5.08
N ARG A 98 1.86 -11.17 -4.96
CA ARG A 98 0.70 -12.06 -4.85
C ARG A 98 -0.10 -11.85 -3.56
N ARG A 99 0.55 -11.49 -2.46
CA ARG A 99 -0.09 -11.34 -1.14
C ARG A 99 -0.60 -9.93 -0.88
N TYR A 100 0.17 -8.92 -1.25
CA TYR A 100 -0.09 -7.53 -0.89
C TYR A 100 -0.55 -6.68 -2.07
N GLY A 101 -0.21 -7.07 -3.30
CA GLY A 101 -0.78 -6.47 -4.49
C GLY A 101 -2.21 -6.96 -4.75
N ILE A 102 -2.89 -6.31 -5.69
CA ILE A 102 -4.24 -6.73 -6.10
C ILE A 102 -4.25 -8.03 -6.89
N SER A 103 -5.42 -8.64 -6.94
CA SER A 103 -5.76 -9.81 -7.75
C SER A 103 -7.07 -9.55 -8.50
N PRO A 104 -7.46 -10.40 -9.48
CA PRO A 104 -8.77 -10.27 -10.13
C PRO A 104 -9.98 -10.31 -9.19
N SER A 105 -9.81 -10.84 -7.97
CA SER A 105 -10.87 -10.93 -6.95
C SER A 105 -10.84 -9.81 -5.90
N THR A 106 -9.91 -8.86 -5.98
CA THR A 106 -9.81 -7.76 -5.01
C THR A 106 -11.11 -6.94 -4.99
N LYS A 107 -11.58 -6.61 -3.78
CA LYS A 107 -12.81 -5.84 -3.54
C LYS A 107 -12.56 -4.45 -3.00
N ASP A 108 -11.52 -4.30 -2.18
CA ASP A 108 -11.12 -3.02 -1.64
C ASP A 108 -9.66 -2.77 -2.03
N LEU A 109 -9.40 -1.59 -2.60
CA LEU A 109 -8.14 -1.22 -3.22
C LEU A 109 -7.59 0.02 -2.53
N ILE A 110 -6.37 -0.07 -1.99
CA ILE A 110 -5.57 1.10 -1.67
C ILE A 110 -4.69 1.43 -2.87
N VAL A 111 -4.68 2.70 -3.26
CA VAL A 111 -3.82 3.23 -4.30
C VAL A 111 -2.79 4.15 -3.67
N VAL A 112 -1.51 3.96 -4.01
CA VAL A 112 -0.46 4.95 -3.73
C VAL A 112 0.22 5.39 -5.03
N LYS A 113 0.35 6.70 -5.22
CA LYS A 113 1.19 7.32 -6.26
C LYS A 113 2.26 8.18 -5.60
N VAL A 114 3.52 7.93 -5.90
CA VAL A 114 4.64 8.81 -5.54
C VAL A 114 5.01 9.60 -6.79
N THR A 115 5.00 10.92 -6.69
CA THR A 115 5.44 11.82 -7.75
C THR A 115 6.71 12.54 -7.33
N PHE A 116 7.65 12.67 -8.26
CA PHE A 116 8.94 13.33 -8.06
C PHE A 116 9.43 13.87 -9.40
N PRO A 117 10.31 14.90 -9.41
CA PRO A 117 10.87 15.46 -10.64
C PRO A 117 11.58 14.36 -11.44
N ALA A 118 11.19 14.21 -12.71
CA ALA A 118 11.86 13.26 -13.60
C ALA A 118 13.18 13.85 -14.11
N ASP A 119 14.19 13.00 -14.28
CA ASP A 119 15.52 13.41 -14.78
C ASP A 119 15.48 14.04 -16.19
N ASN A 120 14.44 13.70 -16.97
CA ASN A 120 14.21 14.23 -18.31
C ASN A 120 13.50 15.60 -18.34
N GLY A 121 13.26 16.21 -17.17
CA GLY A 121 12.60 17.52 -17.05
C GLY A 121 11.08 17.49 -17.23
N ALA A 122 10.46 16.32 -17.34
CA ALA A 122 9.00 16.22 -17.37
C ALA A 122 8.41 16.62 -16.01
N GLU A 123 7.36 17.44 -16.04
CA GLU A 123 6.65 17.82 -14.81
C GLU A 123 5.95 16.59 -14.21
N PRO A 124 6.03 16.39 -12.88
CA PRO A 124 5.31 15.31 -12.23
C PRO A 124 3.80 15.50 -12.35
N LEU A 125 3.06 14.39 -12.42
CA LEU A 125 1.60 14.43 -12.44
C LEU A 125 1.05 15.21 -11.23
N THR A 126 0.07 16.06 -11.49
CA THR A 126 -0.62 16.82 -10.44
C THR A 126 -1.64 15.95 -9.70
N HIS A 127 -2.04 16.41 -8.51
CA HIS A 127 -3.11 15.78 -7.74
C HIS A 127 -4.39 15.56 -8.58
N ASP A 128 -4.80 16.56 -9.36
CA ASP A 128 -6.05 16.50 -10.13
C ASP A 128 -5.93 15.57 -11.34
N GLN A 129 -4.78 15.52 -12.00
CA GLN A 129 -4.52 14.56 -13.07
C GLN A 129 -4.55 13.11 -12.56
N ILE A 130 -3.95 12.86 -11.40
CA ILE A 130 -3.98 11.54 -10.76
C ILE A 130 -5.43 11.18 -10.41
N TRP A 131 -6.16 12.11 -9.80
CA TRP A 131 -7.54 11.86 -9.39
C TRP A 131 -8.46 11.62 -10.59
N GLU A 132 -8.31 12.38 -11.67
CA GLU A 132 -9.09 12.18 -12.90
C GLU A 132 -8.84 10.80 -13.52
N HIS A 133 -7.57 10.40 -13.59
CA HIS A 133 -7.21 9.08 -14.09
C HIS A 133 -7.81 7.95 -13.22
N LEU A 134 -7.74 8.07 -11.89
CA LEU A 134 -8.30 7.07 -10.98
C LEU A 134 -9.83 6.98 -11.07
N LYS A 135 -10.54 8.12 -11.09
CA LYS A 135 -12.01 8.14 -11.25
C LYS A 135 -12.47 7.52 -12.56
N THR A 136 -11.71 7.72 -13.63
CA THR A 136 -12.05 7.20 -14.96
C THR A 136 -11.88 5.69 -15.03
N ASN A 137 -10.87 5.15 -14.34
CA ASN A 137 -10.43 3.77 -14.55
C ASN A 137 -10.73 2.81 -13.39
N VAL A 138 -11.06 3.30 -12.19
CA VAL A 138 -11.40 2.45 -11.04
C VAL A 138 -12.92 2.43 -10.86
N GLU A 139 -13.54 1.28 -11.13
CA GLU A 139 -14.97 1.08 -10.90
C GLU A 139 -15.21 0.68 -9.45
N GLY A 140 -15.26 1.67 -8.55
CA GLY A 140 -15.50 1.49 -7.12
C GLY A 140 -15.86 2.81 -6.42
N GLU A 141 -16.14 2.74 -5.13
CA GLU A 141 -16.53 3.88 -4.32
C GLU A 141 -15.35 4.43 -3.53
N ALA A 142 -14.96 5.68 -3.80
CA ALA A 142 -13.81 6.26 -3.15
C ALA A 142 -14.13 6.72 -1.73
N SER A 143 -13.36 6.23 -0.76
CA SER A 143 -13.51 6.49 0.68
C SER A 143 -12.27 7.21 1.25
N PRO A 144 -12.40 8.00 2.33
CA PRO A 144 -11.25 8.51 3.06
C PRO A 144 -10.31 7.40 3.53
N VAL A 145 -9.00 7.62 3.48
CA VAL A 145 -7.99 6.63 3.86
C VAL A 145 -7.74 6.66 5.36
N THR A 146 -8.76 6.61 6.21
CA THR A 146 -8.57 6.67 7.68
C THR A 146 -8.38 5.28 8.28
N ASP A 147 -7.83 5.20 9.50
CA ASP A 147 -7.68 3.90 10.19
C ASP A 147 -9.03 3.21 10.40
N GLU A 148 -10.10 3.98 10.62
CA GLU A 148 -11.45 3.45 10.73
C GLU A 148 -11.89 2.77 9.42
N GLN A 149 -11.69 3.45 8.28
CA GLN A 149 -12.06 2.87 6.98
C GLN A 149 -11.18 1.67 6.61
N ILE A 150 -9.87 1.75 6.87
CA ILE A 150 -8.95 0.62 6.64
C ILE A 150 -9.42 -0.59 7.44
N THR A 151 -9.70 -0.41 8.74
CA THR A 151 -10.15 -1.49 9.63
C THR A 151 -11.42 -2.18 9.13
N THR A 152 -12.33 -1.46 8.45
CA THR A 152 -13.53 -2.08 7.86
C THR A 152 -13.25 -3.00 6.67
N THR A 153 -12.10 -2.82 6.00
CA THR A 153 -11.71 -3.62 4.83
C THR A 153 -10.73 -4.75 5.19
N SER A 154 -10.06 -4.66 6.34
CA SER A 154 -9.03 -5.60 6.77
C SER A 154 -9.58 -7.01 7.04
N ASP A 155 -8.93 -8.03 6.48
CA ASP A 155 -9.09 -9.42 6.89
C ASP A 155 -7.99 -9.76 7.91
N VAL A 156 -8.34 -9.66 9.19
CA VAL A 156 -7.41 -9.91 10.30
C VAL A 156 -6.81 -11.32 10.25
N ALA A 157 -7.56 -12.33 9.80
CA ALA A 157 -7.04 -13.70 9.70
C ALA A 157 -5.99 -13.80 8.59
N LYS A 158 -6.23 -13.15 7.44
CA LYS A 158 -5.27 -13.05 6.33
C LYS A 158 -4.00 -12.29 6.74
N VAL A 159 -4.14 -11.16 7.45
CA VAL A 159 -3.02 -10.38 7.99
C VAL A 159 -2.18 -11.23 8.94
N ARG A 160 -2.80 -11.88 9.93
CA ARG A 160 -2.09 -12.76 10.88
C ARG A 160 -1.37 -13.90 10.15
N LYS A 161 -1.99 -14.50 9.14
CA LYS A 161 -1.35 -15.52 8.30
C LYS A 161 -0.13 -14.98 7.55
N TYR A 162 -0.23 -13.78 6.97
CA TYR A 162 0.84 -13.22 6.13
C TYR A 162 2.03 -12.75 6.95
N TYR A 163 1.80 -12.20 8.13
CA TYR A 163 2.84 -11.77 9.06
C TYR A 163 3.23 -12.84 10.08
N LYS A 164 2.74 -14.09 9.94
CA LYS A 164 3.04 -15.22 10.82
C LYS A 164 2.72 -14.96 12.31
N LEU A 165 1.63 -14.24 12.57
CA LEU A 165 1.12 -13.90 13.90
C LEU A 165 0.11 -14.94 14.43
N ASN A 166 -0.10 -16.02 13.68
CA ASN A 166 -0.93 -17.15 14.12
C ASN A 166 -0.24 -17.88 15.29
N GLY A 167 -1.00 -18.21 16.33
CA GLY A 167 -0.50 -18.94 17.49
C GLY A 167 0.11 -18.08 18.60
N LEU A 168 0.11 -16.75 18.45
CA LEU A 168 0.47 -15.82 19.53
C LEU A 168 -0.65 -15.74 20.58
N LYS A 169 -0.69 -16.71 21.51
CA LYS A 169 -1.74 -16.80 22.55
C LYS A 169 -1.91 -15.52 23.35
N TRP A 170 -0.80 -14.87 23.71
CA TRP A 170 -0.82 -13.63 24.47
C TRP A 170 -1.57 -12.50 23.74
N LEU A 171 -1.54 -12.46 22.40
CA LEU A 171 -2.26 -11.47 21.60
C LEU A 171 -3.77 -11.73 21.66
N ASP A 172 -4.18 -13.00 21.70
CA ASP A 172 -5.57 -13.43 21.80
C ASP A 172 -6.14 -13.23 23.22
N GLU A 173 -5.29 -13.20 24.25
CA GLU A 173 -5.66 -12.96 25.65
C GLU A 173 -5.94 -11.48 25.97
N ILE A 174 -5.57 -10.55 25.08
CA ILE A 174 -5.86 -9.12 25.23
C ILE A 174 -7.36 -8.87 25.03
N LYS A 175 -8.03 -8.47 26.12
CA LYS A 175 -9.48 -8.22 26.14
C LYS A 175 -9.88 -6.87 25.54
N ASP A 176 -9.00 -5.88 25.59
CA ASP A 176 -9.25 -4.57 25.00
C ASP A 176 -8.90 -4.62 23.51
N ASP A 177 -9.90 -4.49 22.65
CA ASP A 177 -9.74 -4.59 21.21
C ASP A 177 -8.80 -3.50 20.64
N ASN A 178 -8.80 -2.30 21.22
CA ASN A 178 -7.91 -1.22 20.78
C ASN A 178 -6.46 -1.54 21.14
N VAL A 179 -6.22 -2.06 22.33
CA VAL A 179 -4.87 -2.51 22.75
C VAL A 179 -4.41 -3.65 21.85
N ARG A 180 -5.28 -4.65 21.60
CA ARG A 180 -4.96 -5.78 20.74
C ARG A 180 -4.63 -5.33 19.30
N GLN A 181 -5.38 -4.37 18.77
CA GLN A 181 -5.12 -3.81 17.43
C GLN A 181 -3.77 -3.09 17.37
N LYS A 182 -3.43 -2.29 18.38
CA LYS A 182 -2.13 -1.60 18.46
C LYS A 182 -0.96 -2.57 18.58
N GLU A 183 -1.09 -3.63 19.38
CA GLU A 183 -0.06 -4.67 19.48
C GLU A 183 0.11 -5.41 18.14
N MET A 184 -0.99 -5.73 17.46
CA MET A 184 -0.92 -6.34 16.13
C MET A 184 -0.26 -5.41 15.09
N GLU A 185 -0.59 -4.12 15.09
CA GLU A 185 0.06 -3.10 14.25
C GLU A 185 1.57 -3.04 14.51
N SER A 186 1.98 -2.99 15.77
CA SER A 186 3.39 -2.99 16.17
C SER A 186 4.14 -4.22 15.67
N LEU A 187 3.54 -5.42 15.79
CA LEU A 187 4.11 -6.66 15.28
C LEU A 187 4.24 -6.65 13.75
N VAL A 188 3.22 -6.17 13.04
CA VAL A 188 3.22 -6.05 11.58
C VAL A 188 4.33 -5.12 11.11
N ILE A 189 4.43 -3.92 11.69
CA ILE A 189 5.47 -2.94 11.35
C ILE A 189 6.86 -3.49 11.68
N SER A 190 7.02 -4.15 12.83
CA SER A 190 8.29 -4.79 13.23
C SER A 190 8.70 -5.86 12.21
N ALA A 191 7.76 -6.68 11.73
CA ALA A 191 8.03 -7.69 10.72
C ALA A 191 8.42 -7.08 9.36
N MET A 192 7.86 -5.93 8.98
CA MET A 192 8.26 -5.17 7.78
C MET A 192 9.64 -4.54 7.92
N ALA A 193 9.96 -4.03 9.12
CA ALA A 193 11.25 -3.41 9.44
C ALA A 193 12.39 -4.43 9.41
N LEU A 194 12.18 -5.59 10.05
CA LEU A 194 13.15 -6.70 10.14
C LEU A 194 13.22 -7.57 8.86
N ARG A 195 12.50 -7.19 7.80
CA ARG A 195 12.52 -7.90 6.52
C ARG A 195 13.95 -8.09 6.03
N GLY A 196 14.39 -9.34 5.97
CA GLY A 196 15.70 -9.72 5.41
C GLY A 196 16.87 -9.71 6.39
N VAL A 197 16.61 -9.47 7.68
CA VAL A 197 17.46 -9.88 8.79
C VAL A 197 17.32 -11.39 8.99
#